data_AF-A0A161PFP9-F1
#
_entry.id   AF-A0A161PFP9-F1
#
_cell.length_a   1.000
_cell.length_b   1.000
_cell.length_c   1.000
_cell.angle_alpha   90.00
_cell.angle_beta   90.00
_cell.angle_gamma   90.00
#
_symmetry.space_group_name_H-M   'P 1'
#
loop_
_entity.id
_entity.type
_entity.pdbx_description
1 polymer ?
#
loop_
_entity_poly.entity_id
_entity_poly.type
_entity_poly.pdbx_seq_one_letter_code
_entity_poly.pdbx_strand_id
1 'polypeptide(L)'
;MNSLFIIIILATLFLSLLSTIIVMKKRRNKYVALSFSFIISLVILVTATPIVYNGDPNIFINQSNLFFANLGIYTLIYFIPLITLINFCVISLLVKKEQPSEPKNQDH
;
A
#
# COMPACT_ATOMS: atom_id res chain seq x y z
N MET A 1 18.11 -2.80 -4.53
CA MET A 1 17.49 -1.86 -3.55
C MET A 1 18.12 -2.11 -2.20
N ASN A 2 18.44 -1.04 -1.47
CA ASN A 2 18.97 -1.15 -0.10
C ASN A 2 17.95 -1.89 0.80
N SER A 3 18.43 -2.78 1.67
CA SER A 3 17.60 -3.55 2.62
C SER A 3 16.68 -2.66 3.45
N LEU A 4 17.14 -1.44 3.78
CA LEU A 4 16.37 -0.46 4.53
C LEU A 4 15.07 -0.05 3.79
N PHE A 5 15.12 0.17 2.47
CA PHE A 5 13.93 0.47 1.68
C PHE A 5 12.92 -0.67 1.70
N ILE A 6 13.42 -1.89 1.55
CA ILE A 6 12.58 -3.10 1.55
C ILE A 6 11.84 -3.20 2.90
N ILE A 7 12.55 -2.99 4.01
CA ILE A 7 11.96 -3.00 5.36
C ILE A 7 10.86 -1.93 5.50
N ILE A 8 11.12 -0.71 5.06
CA ILE A 8 10.12 0.39 5.13
C ILE A 8 8.88 0.06 4.30
N ILE A 9 9.06 -0.43 3.07
CA ILE A 9 7.95 -0.77 2.17
C ILE A 9 7.14 -1.92 2.76
N LEU A 10 7.79 -2.98 3.25
CA LEU A 10 7.10 -4.12 3.89
C LEU A 10 6.33 -3.68 5.14
N ALA A 11 6.95 -2.87 6.02
CA ALA A 11 6.30 -2.35 7.22
C ALA A 11 5.10 -1.47 6.86
N THR A 12 5.25 -0.60 5.87
CA THR A 12 4.16 0.26 5.38
C THR A 12 3.01 -0.58 4.82
N LEU A 13 3.33 -1.58 4.00
CA LEU A 13 2.34 -2.49 3.42
C LEU A 13 1.59 -3.25 4.51
N PHE A 14 2.31 -3.79 5.49
CA PHE A 14 1.73 -4.54 6.60
C PHE A 14 0.79 -3.66 7.45
N LEU A 15 1.23 -2.47 7.86
CA LEU A 15 0.42 -1.52 8.62
C LEU A 15 -0.81 -1.06 7.83
N SER A 16 -0.63 -0.78 6.54
CA SER A 16 -1.72 -0.37 5.65
C SER A 16 -2.75 -1.50 5.49
N LEU A 17 -2.31 -2.75 5.29
CA LEU A 17 -3.21 -3.91 5.23
C LEU A 17 -3.98 -4.12 6.53
N LEU A 18 -3.29 -4.10 7.68
CA LEU A 18 -3.92 -4.26 8.99
C LEU A 18 -5.01 -3.20 9.19
N SER A 19 -4.67 -1.94 8.93
CA SER A 19 -5.59 -0.81 9.07
C SER A 19 -6.80 -0.95 8.15
N THR A 20 -6.58 -1.41 6.91
CA THR A 20 -7.63 -1.61 5.90
C THR A 20 -8.62 -2.67 6.38
N ILE A 21 -8.13 -3.82 6.86
CA ILE A 21 -8.95 -4.92 7.36
C ILE A 21 -9.77 -4.47 8.58
N ILE A 22 -9.15 -3.74 9.51
CA ILE A 22 -9.81 -3.22 10.72
C ILE A 22 -10.94 -2.24 10.33
N VAL A 23 -10.67 -1.29 9.44
CA VAL A 23 -11.67 -0.32 8.98
C VAL A 23 -12.79 -1.00 8.20
N MET A 24 -12.45 -1.96 7.34
CA MET A 24 -13.44 -2.73 6.58
C MET A 24 -14.41 -3.46 7.50
N LYS A 25 -13.91 -4.11 8.55
CA LYS A 25 -14.72 -4.79 9.56
C LYS A 25 -15.65 -3.83 10.32
N LYS A 26 -15.23 -2.57 10.53
CA LYS A 26 -16.00 -1.58 11.30
C LYS A 26 -17.00 -0.76 10.47
N ARG A 27 -16.63 -0.36 9.26
CA ARG A 27 -17.40 0.59 8.43
C ARG A 27 -18.13 -0.07 7.26
N ARG A 28 -17.83 -1.34 6.90
CA ARG A 28 -18.36 -2.10 5.75
C ARG A 28 -18.33 -1.39 4.38
N ASN A 29 -17.73 -0.21 4.29
CA ASN A 29 -17.63 0.56 3.06
C ASN A 29 -16.22 0.46 2.50
N LYS A 30 -16.11 -0.20 1.34
CA LYS A 30 -14.87 -0.42 0.59
C LYS A 30 -14.10 0.85 0.28
N TYR A 31 -14.80 1.95 -0.05
CA TYR A 31 -14.16 3.21 -0.41
C TYR A 31 -13.56 3.91 0.81
N VAL A 32 -14.24 3.84 1.96
CA VAL A 32 -13.71 4.40 3.22
C VAL A 32 -12.47 3.64 3.67
N ALA A 33 -12.47 2.30 3.57
CA ALA A 33 -11.31 1.49 3.87
C ALA A 33 -10.13 1.81 2.93
N LEU A 34 -10.39 1.99 1.64
CA LEU A 34 -9.38 2.31 0.64
C LEU A 34 -8.78 3.72 0.85
N SER A 35 -9.62 4.73 1.10
CA SER A 35 -9.13 6.09 1.40
C SER A 35 -8.28 6.11 2.67
N PHE A 36 -8.66 5.35 3.70
CA PHE A 36 -7.89 5.26 4.94
C PHE A 36 -6.52 4.59 4.71
N SER A 37 -6.49 3.51 3.94
CA SER A 37 -5.28 2.83 3.51
C SER A 37 -4.32 3.75 2.76
N PHE A 38 -4.85 4.51 1.79
CA PHE A 38 -4.07 5.47 1.02
C PHE A 38 -3.44 6.54 1.92
N ILE A 39 -4.24 7.11 2.84
CA ILE A 39 -3.75 8.13 3.78
C ILE A 39 -2.65 7.57 4.67
N ILE A 40 -2.80 6.37 5.21
CA ILE A 40 -1.77 5.74 6.05
C ILE A 40 -0.48 5.51 5.27
N SER A 41 -0.58 4.91 4.08
CA SER A 41 0.58 4.67 3.23
C SER A 41 1.26 5.96 2.83
N LEU A 42 0.49 7.01 2.52
CA LEU A 42 1.02 8.34 2.22
C LEU A 42 1.74 8.94 3.42
N VAL A 43 1.13 8.96 4.60
CA VAL A 43 1.75 9.52 5.82
C VAL A 43 3.07 8.80 6.12
N ILE A 44 3.07 7.47 6.13
CA ILE A 44 4.27 6.67 6.46
C ILE A 44 5.38 6.90 5.42
N LEU A 45 5.09 6.80 4.12
CA LEU A 45 6.12 6.92 3.09
C LEU A 45 6.64 8.35 2.96
N VAL A 46 5.77 9.35 3.07
CA VAL A 46 6.16 10.76 3.01
C VAL A 46 7.02 11.14 4.22
N THR A 47 6.70 10.66 5.43
CA THR A 47 7.56 10.91 6.61
C THR A 47 8.84 10.09 6.62
N ALA A 48 8.82 8.85 6.12
CA ALA A 48 10.02 8.02 6.01
C ALA A 48 11.05 8.61 5.05
N THR A 49 10.60 9.25 3.97
CA THR A 49 11.48 9.81 2.93
C THR A 49 12.55 10.78 3.47
N PRO A 50 12.22 11.88 4.19
CA PRO A 50 13.22 12.77 4.76
C PRO A 50 14.04 12.13 5.88
N ILE A 51 13.48 11.20 6.65
CA ILE A 51 14.22 10.48 7.71
C ILE A 51 15.36 9.67 7.09
N VAL A 52 15.06 8.93 6.02
CA VAL A 52 16.04 8.13 5.29
C VAL A 52 17.06 9.02 4.59
N TYR A 53 16.61 10.12 3.99
CA TYR A 53 17.50 11.07 3.31
C TYR A 53 18.51 11.72 4.26
N ASN A 54 18.06 12.12 5.45
CA ASN A 54 18.94 12.72 6.46
C ASN A 54 19.91 11.70 7.08
N GLY A 55 19.52 10.42 7.16
CA GLY A 55 20.38 9.36 7.68
C GLY A 55 21.48 8.93 6.70
N ASP A 56 21.17 8.88 5.41
CA ASP A 56 22.13 8.61 4.33
C ASP A 56 21.68 9.30 3.03
N PRO A 57 22.23 10.48 2.69
CA PRO A 57 21.84 11.22 1.49
C PRO A 57 22.09 10.46 0.18
N ASN A 58 23.03 9.52 0.18
CA ASN A 58 23.42 8.77 -1.02
C ASN A 58 22.54 7.54 -1.27
N ILE A 59 21.68 7.17 -0.31
CA ILE A 59 20.88 5.95 -0.38
C ILE A 59 19.90 5.94 -1.57
N PHE A 60 19.42 7.11 -1.98
CA PHE A 60 18.55 7.27 -3.14
C PHE A 60 19.31 7.37 -4.47
N ILE A 61 20.60 7.75 -4.42
CA ILE A 61 21.46 7.92 -5.59
C ILE A 61 22.12 6.58 -5.96
N ASN A 62 22.54 5.80 -4.96
CA ASN A 62 23.21 4.51 -5.12
C ASN A 62 22.24 3.34 -5.36
N GLN A 63 21.17 3.59 -6.12
CA GLN A 63 20.21 2.56 -6.51
C GLN A 63 20.80 1.72 -7.65
N SER A 64 20.91 0.41 -7.45
CA SER A 64 21.44 -0.53 -8.45
C SER A 64 20.58 -0.67 -9.71
N ASN A 65 19.33 -0.19 -9.67
CA ASN A 65 18.38 -0.28 -10.77
C ASN A 65 18.15 1.12 -11.35
N LEU A 66 18.35 1.25 -12.67
CA LEU A 66 18.27 2.50 -13.41
C LEU A 66 16.92 3.21 -13.24
N PHE A 67 15.82 2.46 -13.14
CA PHE A 67 14.49 3.02 -12.95
C PHE A 67 14.36 3.73 -11.59
N PHE A 68 14.85 3.09 -10.53
CA PHE A 68 14.82 3.69 -9.19
C PHE A 68 15.89 4.76 -8.99
N ALA A 69 17.02 4.67 -9.70
CA ALA A 69 18.03 5.73 -9.73
C ALA A 69 17.46 7.04 -10.32
N ASN A 70 16.67 6.95 -11.40
CA ASN A 70 15.99 8.12 -11.98
C ASN A 70 14.89 8.68 -11.09
N LEU A 71 14.21 7.84 -10.32
CA LEU A 71 13.20 8.27 -9.34
C LEU A 71 13.84 8.97 -8.14
N GLY A 72 15.05 8.58 -7.74
CA GLY A 72 15.75 9.16 -6.61
C GLY A 72 14.87 9.18 -5.35
N ILE A 73 14.70 10.36 -4.76
CA ILE A 73 13.88 10.57 -3.55
C ILE A 73 12.40 10.20 -3.73
N TYR A 74 11.89 10.22 -4.97
CA TYR A 74 10.52 9.83 -5.28
C TYR A 74 10.29 8.31 -5.29
N THR A 75 11.34 7.50 -5.11
CA THR A 75 11.24 6.03 -5.07
C THR A 75 10.22 5.56 -4.05
N LEU A 76 10.22 6.11 -2.83
CA LEU A 76 9.26 5.73 -1.78
C LEU A 76 7.83 6.18 -2.12
N ILE A 77 7.69 7.36 -2.72
CA ILE A 77 6.39 7.93 -3.13
C ILE A 77 5.75 7.05 -4.22
N TYR A 78 6.54 6.47 -5.11
CA TYR A 78 6.07 5.55 -6.14
C TYR A 78 5.38 4.30 -5.57
N PHE A 79 5.74 3.85 -4.35
CA PHE A 79 5.11 2.70 -3.73
C PHE A 79 3.72 3.01 -3.14
N ILE A 80 3.35 4.27 -2.96
CA ILE A 80 2.01 4.65 -2.45
C ILE A 80 0.88 4.08 -3.33
N PRO A 81 0.82 4.34 -4.66
CA PRO A 81 -0.21 3.77 -5.51
C PRO A 81 -0.15 2.24 -5.56
N LEU A 82 1.05 1.64 -5.51
CA LEU A 82 1.24 0.19 -5.57
C LEU A 82 0.68 -0.50 -4.31
N ILE A 83 0.97 0.05 -3.13
CA ILE A 83 0.39 -0.43 -1.86
C ILE A 83 -1.13 -0.26 -1.86
N THR A 84 -1.62 0.89 -2.35
CA THR A 84 -3.06 1.16 -2.44
C THR A 84 -3.77 0.16 -3.36
N LEU A 85 -3.14 -0.21 -4.49
CA LEU A 85 -3.66 -1.23 -5.39
C LEU A 85 -3.73 -2.60 -4.72
N ILE A 86 -2.69 -2.99 -3.95
CA ILE A 86 -2.71 -4.24 -3.18
C ILE A 86 -3.88 -4.23 -2.18
N ASN A 87 -4.07 -3.13 -1.45
CA ASN A 87 -5.16 -3.01 -0.49
C ASN A 87 -6.55 -3.04 -1.18
N PHE A 88 -6.67 -2.44 -2.37
CA PHE A 88 -7.88 -2.55 -3.19
C PHE A 88 -8.19 -4.00 -3.59
N CYS A 89 -7.19 -4.77 -4.01
CA CYS A 89 -7.35 -6.19 -4.31
C CYS A 89 -7.81 -6.97 -3.08
N VAL A 90 -7.20 -6.73 -1.92
CA VAL A 90 -7.58 -7.40 -0.65
C VAL A 90 -9.01 -7.07 -0.25
N ILE A 91 -9.40 -5.79 -0.30
CA ILE A 91 -10.78 -5.35 -0.08
C ILE A 91 -11.74 -6.07 -1.04
N SER A 92 -11.42 -6.12 -2.33
CA SER A 92 -12.29 -6.72 -3.34
C SER A 92 -12.49 -8.23 -3.13
N LEU A 93 -11.43 -8.94 -2.72
CA LEU A 93 -11.50 -10.35 -2.36
C LEU A 93 -12.32 -10.59 -1.09
N LEU A 94 -12.19 -9.72 -0.08
CA LEU A 94 -12.96 -9.80 1.16
C LEU A 94 -14.46 -9.55 0.93
N VAL A 95 -14.82 -8.53 0.13
CA VAL A 95 -16.23 -8.26 -0.22
C VAL A 95 -16.83 -9.42 -1.00
N LYS A 96 -16.10 -9.99 -1.97
CA LYS A 96 -16.55 -11.15 -2.75
C LYS A 96 -16.80 -12.37 -1.87
N LYS A 97 -16.07 -12.53 -0.75
CA LYS A 97 -16.30 -13.62 0.21
C LYS A 97 -17.57 -13.42 1.04
N GLU A 98 -17.96 -12.17 1.32
CA GLU A 98 -19.17 -11.85 2.09
C GLU A 98 -20.46 -11.89 1.26
N GLN A 99 -20.37 -11.79 -0.07
CA GLN A 99 -21.49 -12.10 -0.97
C GLN A 99 -21.34 -13.55 -1.43
N PRO A 100 -21.97 -14.55 -0.75
CA PRO A 100 -22.08 -15.86 -1.35
C PRO A 100 -22.83 -15.66 -2.67
N SER A 101 -22.23 -16.16 -3.75
CA SER A 101 -22.85 -16.23 -5.07
C SER A 101 -24.32 -16.62 -4.93
N GLU A 102 -25.22 -15.70 -5.24
CA GLU A 102 -26.63 -16.04 -5.43
C GLU A 102 -26.67 -17.25 -6.39
N PRO A 103 -27.39 -18.33 -6.07
CA PRO A 103 -27.64 -19.36 -7.05
C PRO A 103 -28.36 -18.68 -8.22
N LYS A 104 -27.80 -18.83 -9.42
CA LYS A 104 -28.53 -18.55 -10.65
C LYS A 104 -29.83 -19.34 -10.58
N ASN A 105 -30.94 -18.69 -10.27
CA ASN A 105 -32.26 -19.21 -10.58
C ASN A 105 -32.31 -19.35 -12.11
N GLN A 106 -32.07 -20.56 -12.59
CA GLN A 106 -32.50 -20.99 -13.90
C GLN A 106 -33.96 -21.43 -13.75
N ASP A 107 -34.87 -20.47 -13.86
CA ASP A 107 -36.25 -20.74 -14.23
C ASP A 107 -36.51 -19.99 -15.54
N HIS A 108 -36.43 -20.71 -16.66
CA HIS A 108 -37.46 -20.76 -17.69
C HIS A 108 -37.06 -21.72 -18.81
#